data_AF-A0A4R7T8P3-F1
#
_entry.id   AF-A0A4R7T8P3-F1
#
_cell.length_a   1.000
_cell.length_b   1.000
_cell.length_c   1.000
_cell.angle_alpha   90.00
_cell.angle_beta   90.00
_cell.angle_gamma   90.00
#
_symmetry.space_group_name_H-M   'P 1'
#
loop_
_entity.id
_entity.type
_entity.pdbx_description
1 polymer ?
#
loop_
_entity_poly.entity_id
_entity_poly.type
_entity_poly.pdbx_seq_one_letter_code
_entity_poly.pdbx_strand_id
1 'polypeptide(L)'
;MPSELQRVAQELLDSLNQIERIVPYLHDRARKYREAAGWIGGLSSNQNARMAAMQLDEAARRSEEAAHYLLQAHARGRSWVEQMVSGARTAEPAGDSTAPRPDASGGSPPPAERRQNEDQGEPEAKKPDKAAGAGDDVSPKDGAPGGRRITDEEGHRIQRKLPIREEVPVTSPKTRGKWIDENGNEEDLASGEHDEFEDVRDFLRGKGLLPPKGNVTTPSHVEVKFAMRMRQRGLMHETIIVNKLPCTGKWGCERFLRYILPPGATLTVFGPDGFKRTYTVPDLNKTEQP
;
A
#
# COMPACT_ATOMS: atom_id res chain seq x y z
N MET A 1 33.40 25.73 5.54
CA MET A 1 33.07 24.77 4.48
C MET A 1 33.48 23.39 4.95
N PRO A 2 32.59 22.39 4.95
CA PRO A 2 32.98 21.01 5.23
C PRO A 2 33.96 20.53 4.16
N SER A 3 34.86 19.61 4.51
CA SER A 3 35.76 19.01 3.53
C SER A 3 35.01 18.05 2.60
N GLU A 4 35.53 17.78 1.41
CA GLU A 4 34.94 16.77 0.49
C GLU A 4 34.80 15.40 1.18
N LEU A 5 35.76 15.02 2.03
CA LEU A 5 35.69 13.81 2.86
C LEU A 5 34.51 13.83 3.84
N GLN A 6 34.22 14.97 4.48
CA GLN A 6 33.05 15.11 5.35
C GLN A 6 31.73 15.01 4.57
N ARG A 7 31.67 15.53 3.33
CA ARG A 7 30.47 15.39 2.48
C ARG A 7 30.24 13.92 2.10
N VAL A 8 31.28 13.21 1.65
CA VAL A 8 31.19 11.77 1.32
C VAL A 8 30.82 10.93 2.55
N ALA A 9 31.39 11.24 3.73
CA ALA A 9 31.04 10.56 4.97
C ALA A 9 29.57 10.79 5.36
N GLN A 10 29.03 11.99 5.18
CA GLN A 10 27.62 12.29 5.45
C GLN A 10 26.68 11.56 4.47
N GLU A 11 26.97 11.59 3.17
CA GLU A 11 26.18 10.91 2.14
C GLU A 11 26.16 9.37 2.35
N LEU A 12 27.29 8.81 2.81
CA LEU A 12 27.36 7.43 3.25
C LEU A 12 26.51 7.19 4.51
N LEU A 13 26.60 8.01 5.56
CA LEU A 13 25.75 7.88 6.75
C LEU A 13 24.25 7.95 6.42
N ASP A 14 23.85 8.87 5.55
CA ASP A 14 22.45 9.02 5.11
C ASP A 14 21.96 7.76 4.37
N SER A 15 22.85 7.13 3.58
CA SER A 15 22.59 5.85 2.91
C SER A 15 22.52 4.69 3.92
N LEU A 16 23.41 4.65 4.92
CA LEU A 16 23.42 3.62 5.96
C LEU A 16 22.17 3.73 6.87
N ASN A 17 21.69 4.94 7.17
CA ASN A 17 20.45 5.16 7.94
C ASN A 17 19.20 4.59 7.22
N GLN A 18 19.22 4.43 5.89
CA GLN A 18 18.13 3.77 5.16
C GLN A 18 18.09 2.25 5.43
N ILE A 19 19.24 1.62 5.72
CA ILE A 19 19.34 0.18 5.98
C ILE A 19 18.50 -0.22 7.20
N GLU A 20 18.47 0.62 8.23
CA GLU A 20 17.67 0.41 9.45
C GLU A 20 16.16 0.29 9.17
N ARG A 21 15.67 0.88 8.07
CA ARG A 21 14.28 0.74 7.60
C ARG A 21 14.09 -0.47 6.67
N ILE A 22 15.11 -0.81 5.87
CA ILE A 22 15.04 -1.88 4.87
C ILE A 22 15.14 -3.27 5.50
N VAL A 23 15.99 -3.45 6.52
CA VAL A 23 16.20 -4.75 7.17
C VAL A 23 14.93 -5.32 7.83
N PRO A 24 14.16 -4.57 8.65
CA PRO A 24 12.89 -5.04 9.18
C PRO A 24 11.86 -5.38 8.10
N TYR A 25 11.83 -4.59 7.01
CA TYR A 25 10.94 -4.84 5.86
C TYR A 25 11.28 -6.16 5.14
N LEU A 26 12.57 -6.46 4.94
CA LEU A 26 13.00 -7.72 4.33
C LEU A 26 12.65 -8.93 5.20
N HIS A 27 12.82 -8.84 6.53
CA HIS A 27 12.41 -9.92 7.45
C HIS A 27 10.89 -10.11 7.50
N ASP A 28 10.10 -9.03 7.54
CA ASP A 28 8.63 -9.11 7.44
C ASP A 28 8.18 -9.77 6.14
N ARG A 29 8.82 -9.41 5.01
CA ARG A 29 8.52 -9.99 3.70
C ARG A 29 8.89 -11.47 3.63
N ALA A 30 10.04 -11.86 4.18
CA ALA A 30 10.48 -13.26 4.25
C ALA A 30 9.50 -14.12 5.05
N ARG A 31 9.03 -13.63 6.21
CA ARG A 31 7.98 -14.27 7.00
C ARG A 31 6.71 -14.48 6.18
N LYS A 32 6.18 -13.43 5.54
CA LYS A 32 4.94 -13.50 4.74
C LYS A 32 5.04 -14.46 3.55
N TYR A 33 6.22 -14.57 2.93
CA TYR A 33 6.46 -15.55 1.87
C TYR A 33 6.44 -16.99 2.39
N ARG A 34 7.05 -17.28 3.55
CA ARG A 34 6.97 -18.62 4.17
C ARG A 34 5.57 -18.99 4.61
N GLU A 35 4.82 -18.04 5.18
CA GLU A 35 3.41 -18.24 5.51
C GLU A 35 2.63 -18.64 4.26
N ALA A 36 2.75 -17.87 3.17
CA ALA A 36 2.10 -18.17 1.89
C ALA A 36 2.55 -19.51 1.27
N ALA A 37 3.84 -19.85 1.36
CA ALA A 37 4.37 -21.15 0.92
C ALA A 37 3.74 -22.31 1.71
N GLY A 38 3.63 -22.17 3.04
CA GLY A 38 2.97 -23.14 3.91
C GLY A 38 1.48 -23.33 3.59
N TRP A 39 0.73 -22.24 3.38
CA TRP A 39 -0.67 -22.29 2.95
C TRP A 39 -0.84 -23.04 1.62
N ILE A 40 -0.02 -22.69 0.61
CA ILE A 40 -0.11 -23.29 -0.74
C ILE A 40 0.33 -24.77 -0.73
N GLY A 41 1.41 -25.09 -0.01
CA GLY A 41 1.94 -26.45 0.10
C GLY A 41 1.06 -27.40 0.92
N GLY A 42 0.38 -26.88 1.95
CA GLY A 42 -0.53 -27.68 2.80
C GLY A 42 -1.89 -27.97 2.17
N LEU A 43 -2.41 -27.07 1.32
CA LEU A 43 -3.77 -27.17 0.77
C LEU A 43 -3.85 -27.84 -0.62
N SER A 44 -2.72 -28.07 -1.31
CA SER A 44 -2.76 -28.53 -2.71
C SER A 44 -1.74 -29.61 -3.06
N SER A 45 -2.23 -30.71 -3.62
CA SER A 45 -1.42 -31.76 -4.25
C SER A 45 -0.94 -31.40 -5.66
N ASN A 46 -1.35 -30.24 -6.20
CA ASN A 46 -1.03 -29.79 -7.56
C ASN A 46 0.47 -29.45 -7.71
N GLN A 47 1.11 -29.95 -8.76
CA GLN A 47 2.51 -29.66 -9.08
C GLN A 47 2.80 -28.15 -9.22
N ASN A 48 1.88 -27.39 -9.82
CA ASN A 48 2.04 -25.93 -9.98
C ASN A 48 2.01 -25.21 -8.63
N ALA A 49 1.18 -25.69 -7.69
CA ALA A 49 1.12 -25.15 -6.33
C ALA A 49 2.42 -25.43 -5.56
N ARG A 50 2.96 -26.66 -5.66
CA ARG A 50 4.26 -27.01 -5.06
C ARG A 50 5.40 -26.16 -5.61
N MET A 51 5.46 -25.95 -6.93
CA MET A 51 6.46 -25.07 -7.55
C MET A 51 6.31 -23.62 -7.09
N ALA A 52 5.08 -23.11 -6.96
CA ALA A 52 4.84 -21.76 -6.42
C ALA A 52 5.29 -21.61 -4.97
N ALA A 53 5.01 -22.61 -4.11
CA ALA A 53 5.49 -22.62 -2.72
C ALA A 53 7.03 -22.62 -2.64
N MET A 54 7.71 -23.47 -3.43
CA MET A 54 9.17 -23.49 -3.50
C MET A 54 9.79 -22.14 -3.94
N GLN A 55 9.16 -21.43 -4.88
CA GLN A 55 9.62 -20.10 -5.31
C GLN A 55 9.43 -19.04 -4.22
N LEU A 56 8.36 -19.13 -3.41
CA LEU A 56 8.13 -18.25 -2.28
C LEU A 56 9.15 -18.51 -1.14
N ASP A 57 9.48 -19.76 -0.84
CA ASP A 57 10.51 -20.10 0.15
C ASP A 57 11.91 -19.63 -0.27
N GLU A 58 12.30 -19.77 -1.55
CA GLU A 58 13.55 -19.22 -2.06
C GLU A 58 13.54 -17.68 -2.02
N ALA A 59 12.42 -17.02 -2.35
CA ALA A 59 12.28 -15.57 -2.21
C ALA A 59 12.39 -15.10 -0.75
N ALA A 60 11.91 -15.89 0.21
CA ALA A 60 12.10 -15.62 1.64
C ALA A 60 13.58 -15.70 2.02
N ARG A 61 14.26 -16.79 1.64
CA ARG A 61 15.69 -17.00 1.90
C ARG A 61 16.55 -15.87 1.31
N ARG A 62 16.26 -15.44 0.08
CA ARG A 62 16.94 -14.32 -0.59
C ARG A 62 16.72 -12.98 0.11
N SER A 63 15.53 -12.76 0.67
CA SER A 63 15.22 -11.54 1.42
C SER A 63 16.04 -11.45 2.72
N GLU A 64 16.22 -12.57 3.41
CA GLU A 64 17.06 -12.65 4.62
C GLU A 64 18.55 -12.58 4.31
N GLU A 65 19.00 -13.22 3.22
CA GLU A 65 20.37 -13.12 2.72
C GLU A 65 20.74 -11.66 2.40
N ALA A 66 19.84 -10.93 1.73
CA ALA A 66 19.99 -9.51 1.48
C ALA A 66 20.00 -8.67 2.78
N ALA A 67 19.11 -8.96 3.73
CA ALA A 67 19.08 -8.28 5.04
C ALA A 67 20.39 -8.48 5.82
N HIS A 68 20.95 -9.70 5.79
CA HIS A 68 22.22 -10.03 6.42
C HIS A 68 23.39 -9.25 5.80
N TYR A 69 23.49 -9.20 4.47
CA TYR A 69 24.53 -8.40 3.80
C TYR A 69 24.40 -6.90 4.06
N LEU A 70 23.17 -6.38 4.12
CA LEU A 70 22.92 -4.99 4.47
C LEU A 70 23.36 -4.67 5.91
N LEU A 71 23.11 -5.54 6.88
CA LEU A 71 23.62 -5.37 8.26
C LEU A 71 25.14 -5.39 8.34
N GLN A 72 25.82 -6.26 7.57
CA GLN A 72 27.29 -6.25 7.48
C GLN A 72 27.82 -4.94 6.87
N ALA A 73 27.19 -4.47 5.80
CA ALA A 73 27.55 -3.21 5.15
C ALA A 73 27.32 -2.01 6.07
N HIS A 74 26.22 -2.01 6.84
CA HIS A 74 25.89 -1.01 7.85
C HIS A 74 26.98 -0.87 8.91
N ALA A 75 27.37 -1.98 9.54
CA ALA A 75 28.40 -2.00 10.58
C ALA A 75 29.77 -1.54 10.05
N ARG A 76 30.19 -2.06 8.88
CA ARG A 76 31.47 -1.69 8.25
C ARG A 76 31.49 -0.21 7.83
N GLY A 77 30.40 0.28 7.24
CA GLY A 77 30.26 1.66 6.79
C GLY A 77 30.35 2.66 7.94
N ARG A 78 29.63 2.42 9.05
CA ARG A 78 29.73 3.27 10.24
C ARG A 78 31.14 3.27 10.84
N SER A 79 31.76 2.10 10.99
CA SER A 79 33.14 2.00 11.51
C SER A 79 34.15 2.78 10.66
N TRP A 80 34.00 2.74 9.32
CA TRP A 80 34.85 3.52 8.42
C TRP A 80 34.63 5.03 8.57
N VAL A 81 33.37 5.49 8.66
CA VAL A 81 33.07 6.91 8.89
C VAL A 81 33.64 7.39 10.22
N GLU A 82 33.49 6.62 11.29
CA GLU A 82 34.04 6.94 12.62
C GLU A 82 35.56 7.09 12.59
N GLN A 83 36.28 6.17 11.93
CA GLN A 83 37.74 6.25 11.76
C GLN A 83 38.16 7.51 10.97
N MET A 84 37.45 7.80 9.87
CA MET A 84 37.79 8.93 8.99
C MET A 84 37.46 10.30 9.60
N VAL A 85 36.35 10.42 10.34
CA VAL A 85 35.89 11.69 10.94
C VAL A 85 36.59 11.97 12.27
N SER A 86 36.96 10.95 13.05
CA SER A 86 37.75 11.11 14.28
C SER A 86 39.23 11.46 14.03
N GLY A 87 39.70 11.41 12.79
CA GLY A 87 41.08 11.74 12.42
C GLY A 87 42.10 10.67 12.77
N ALA A 88 41.66 9.46 13.15
CA ALA A 88 42.51 8.32 13.44
C ALA A 88 43.15 7.78 12.14
N ARG A 89 44.26 8.40 11.70
CA ARG A 89 45.13 7.84 10.67
C ARG A 89 45.79 6.56 11.20
N THR A 90 45.16 5.42 11.01
CA THR A 90 45.87 4.14 11.08
C THR A 90 46.87 4.10 9.93
N ALA A 91 48.17 4.13 10.27
CA ALA A 91 49.24 3.87 9.33
C ALA A 91 49.10 2.46 8.73
N GLU A 92 49.77 2.25 7.60
CA GLU A 92 49.72 0.99 6.83
C GLU A 92 50.15 -0.24 7.66
N PRO A 93 49.63 -1.44 7.34
CA PRO A 93 50.03 -2.67 8.01
C PRO A 93 51.42 -3.11 7.55
N ALA A 94 52.45 -2.68 8.25
CA ALA A 94 53.80 -3.20 8.08
C ALA A 94 53.97 -4.55 8.83
N GLY A 95 54.36 -5.58 8.08
CA GLY A 95 55.27 -6.66 8.51
C GLY A 95 55.01 -7.41 9.83
N ASP A 96 54.41 -8.60 9.68
CA ASP A 96 55.01 -9.88 10.12
C ASP A 96 55.72 -9.97 11.49
N SER A 97 55.11 -10.69 12.45
CA SER A 97 55.76 -11.85 13.10
C SER A 97 54.91 -12.56 14.16
N THR A 98 54.72 -13.86 13.94
CA THR A 98 54.87 -14.96 14.91
C THR A 98 54.00 -15.01 16.20
N ALA A 99 53.23 -16.10 16.33
CA ALA A 99 52.45 -16.48 17.52
C ALA A 99 53.34 -17.03 18.68
N PRO A 100 52.78 -17.32 19.87
CA PRO A 100 52.19 -18.66 20.06
C PRO A 100 50.89 -18.71 20.90
N ARG A 101 50.24 -19.88 20.86
CA ARG A 101 49.11 -20.27 21.72
C ARG A 101 49.54 -20.45 23.19
N PRO A 102 48.56 -20.68 24.08
CA PRO A 102 48.53 -22.00 24.73
C PRO A 102 47.23 -22.77 24.45
N ASP A 103 47.36 -24.09 24.39
CA ASP A 103 46.23 -25.02 24.26
C ASP A 103 45.57 -25.31 25.64
N ALA A 104 44.38 -25.93 25.55
CA ALA A 104 43.95 -27.10 26.32
C ALA A 104 42.82 -26.96 27.36
N SER A 105 41.96 -27.99 27.33
CA SER A 105 40.92 -28.40 28.29
C SER A 105 39.75 -27.44 28.55
N GLY A 106 38.48 -27.88 28.52
CA GLY A 106 37.96 -29.23 28.28
C GLY A 106 36.75 -29.51 29.18
N GLY A 107 35.62 -29.97 28.62
CA GLY A 107 34.46 -30.36 29.42
C GLY A 107 33.10 -30.18 28.74
N SER A 108 32.41 -31.30 28.53
CA SER A 108 30.98 -31.43 28.23
C SER A 108 30.61 -32.91 28.38
N PRO A 109 29.34 -33.30 28.61
CA PRO A 109 28.24 -32.69 29.38
C PRO A 109 27.74 -33.75 30.41
N PRO A 110 26.43 -34.11 30.64
CA PRO A 110 25.11 -33.42 30.70
C PRO A 110 24.44 -33.72 32.10
N PRO A 111 23.13 -34.05 32.32
CA PRO A 111 21.82 -33.69 31.69
C PRO A 111 20.68 -33.25 32.66
N ALA A 112 19.62 -32.65 32.08
CA ALA A 112 18.16 -32.79 32.34
C ALA A 112 17.49 -32.86 33.76
N GLU A 113 16.47 -31.99 33.96
CA GLU A 113 15.11 -32.24 34.53
C GLU A 113 14.16 -31.25 33.80
N ARG A 114 12.94 -31.51 33.28
CA ARG A 114 11.79 -32.41 33.54
C ARG A 114 10.91 -32.08 34.75
N ARG A 115 9.77 -31.44 34.48
CA ARG A 115 8.40 -31.56 35.04
C ARG A 115 7.51 -30.57 34.23
N GLN A 116 6.34 -30.86 33.65
CA GLN A 116 5.11 -31.57 34.09
C GLN A 116 4.48 -30.91 35.33
N ASN A 117 3.18 -30.56 35.39
CA ASN A 117 2.02 -30.85 34.53
C ASN A 117 0.93 -29.76 34.74
N GLU A 118 -0.09 -29.72 33.85
CA GLU A 118 -1.57 -29.52 34.05
C GLU A 118 -2.09 -28.45 35.07
N ASP A 119 -3.31 -27.89 35.00
CA ASP A 119 -4.56 -28.38 34.39
C ASP A 119 -5.57 -27.26 33.99
N GLN A 120 -6.73 -27.68 33.47
CA GLN A 120 -7.87 -26.99 32.84
C GLN A 120 -8.65 -25.95 33.68
N GLY A 121 -9.47 -25.11 33.01
CA GLY A 121 -10.50 -24.28 33.67
C GLY A 121 -11.24 -23.22 32.83
N GLU A 122 -12.01 -23.61 31.82
CA GLU A 122 -13.22 -22.86 31.36
C GLU A 122 -14.42 -23.19 32.30
N PRO A 123 -15.61 -22.51 32.28
CA PRO A 123 -16.22 -21.68 31.23
C PRO A 123 -17.03 -20.41 31.70
N GLU A 124 -17.84 -19.89 30.77
CA GLU A 124 -19.13 -19.14 30.94
C GLU A 124 -19.22 -17.60 31.07
N ALA A 125 -19.55 -16.98 29.92
CA ALA A 125 -20.79 -16.23 29.63
C ALA A 125 -21.34 -15.09 30.54
N LYS A 126 -21.60 -13.91 29.91
CA LYS A 126 -22.95 -13.28 29.83
C LYS A 126 -23.05 -12.00 28.95
N LYS A 127 -24.09 -11.97 28.11
CA LYS A 127 -24.89 -10.77 27.68
C LYS A 127 -26.07 -10.61 28.68
N PRO A 128 -26.96 -9.56 28.70
CA PRO A 128 -27.39 -8.65 27.61
C PRO A 128 -27.45 -7.16 28.10
N ASP A 129 -28.27 -6.17 27.65
CA ASP A 129 -29.15 -5.93 26.48
C ASP A 129 -29.23 -4.41 26.17
N LYS A 130 -29.49 -3.97 24.93
CA LYS A 130 -30.74 -3.35 24.42
C LYS A 130 -31.43 -2.24 25.24
N ALA A 131 -31.46 -1.04 24.66
CA ALA A 131 -32.41 0.06 24.90
C ALA A 131 -32.81 0.69 23.53
N ALA A 132 -33.70 1.69 23.48
CA ALA A 132 -34.25 2.18 22.19
C ALA A 132 -34.81 3.62 22.21
N GLY A 133 -34.86 4.25 21.03
CA GLY A 133 -35.52 5.54 20.75
C GLY A 133 -34.62 6.78 20.91
N ALA A 134 -34.92 7.94 20.32
CA ALA A 134 -35.88 8.31 19.26
C ALA A 134 -35.55 9.75 18.80
N GLY A 135 -36.00 10.19 17.62
CA GLY A 135 -35.86 11.60 17.22
C GLY A 135 -35.85 11.85 15.71
N ASP A 136 -37.02 11.81 15.08
CA ASP A 136 -37.22 12.39 13.74
C ASP A 136 -37.22 13.93 13.83
N ASP A 137 -36.60 14.60 12.86
CA ASP A 137 -37.03 15.94 12.45
C ASP A 137 -36.84 16.09 10.92
N VAL A 138 -37.82 16.70 10.26
CA VAL A 138 -38.03 16.57 8.81
C VAL A 138 -38.47 17.89 8.18
N SER A 139 -37.86 18.19 7.01
CA SER A 139 -38.24 19.18 5.97
C SER A 139 -37.55 20.56 5.98
N PRO A 140 -37.45 21.23 4.80
CA PRO A 140 -38.10 20.91 3.51
C PRO A 140 -37.16 20.58 2.33
N LYS A 141 -37.81 20.16 1.25
CA LYS A 141 -37.24 19.70 -0.03
C LYS A 141 -36.73 20.86 -0.90
N ASP A 142 -35.71 20.57 -1.72
CA ASP A 142 -35.65 21.04 -3.11
C ASP A 142 -34.96 19.99 -3.99
N GLY A 143 -35.37 19.88 -5.26
CA GLY A 143 -35.41 18.58 -5.95
C GLY A 143 -34.32 18.26 -6.98
N ALA A 144 -33.87 17.00 -6.97
CA ALA A 144 -33.54 16.17 -8.14
C ALA A 144 -33.40 14.69 -7.67
N PRO A 145 -33.87 13.68 -8.43
CA PRO A 145 -33.61 12.28 -8.09
C PRO A 145 -32.20 11.89 -8.54
N GLY A 146 -31.30 11.61 -7.60
CA GLY A 146 -29.97 11.11 -7.92
C GLY A 146 -29.01 11.12 -6.72
N GLY A 147 -28.54 9.92 -6.36
CA GLY A 147 -27.50 9.69 -5.36
C GLY A 147 -27.98 9.85 -3.93
N ARG A 148 -27.71 8.85 -3.08
CA ARG A 148 -27.69 9.07 -1.63
C ARG A 148 -26.50 9.98 -1.31
N ARG A 149 -26.76 11.28 -1.14
CA ARG A 149 -25.73 12.24 -0.71
C ARG A 149 -25.26 11.88 0.70
N ILE A 150 -24.09 11.27 0.81
CA ILE A 150 -23.40 11.08 2.10
C ILE A 150 -22.91 12.44 2.61
N THR A 151 -22.90 12.64 3.94
CA THR A 151 -22.33 13.84 4.54
C THR A 151 -20.80 13.78 4.54
N ASP A 152 -20.16 14.91 4.78
CA ASP A 152 -18.69 15.00 4.76
C ASP A 152 -18.07 14.22 5.93
N GLU A 153 -18.74 14.26 7.10
CA GLU A 153 -18.37 13.48 8.28
C GLU A 153 -18.44 11.98 7.99
N GLU A 154 -19.49 11.53 7.29
CA GLU A 154 -19.66 10.12 6.90
C GLU A 154 -18.64 9.71 5.85
N GLY A 155 -18.45 10.50 4.79
CA GLY A 155 -17.45 10.26 3.76
C GLY A 155 -16.03 10.12 4.33
N HIS A 156 -15.62 11.05 5.22
CA HIS A 156 -14.34 10.95 5.92
C HIS A 156 -14.31 9.83 6.98
N ARG A 157 -15.44 9.44 7.60
CA ARG A 157 -15.51 8.29 8.51
C ARG A 157 -15.28 6.97 7.79
N ILE A 158 -15.83 6.81 6.58
CA ILE A 158 -15.57 5.65 5.71
C ILE A 158 -14.12 5.67 5.24
N GLN A 159 -13.61 6.84 4.84
CA GLN A 159 -12.24 7.01 4.36
C GLN A 159 -11.22 6.51 5.38
N ARG A 160 -11.39 6.86 6.66
CA ARG A 160 -10.52 6.41 7.77
C ARG A 160 -10.56 4.90 8.04
N LYS A 161 -11.54 4.16 7.52
CA LYS A 161 -11.61 2.69 7.59
C LYS A 161 -10.89 2.00 6.42
N LEU A 162 -10.57 2.73 5.35
CA LEU A 162 -9.84 2.14 4.22
C LEU A 162 -8.39 1.81 4.65
N PRO A 163 -7.78 0.74 4.10
CA PRO A 163 -6.41 0.39 4.45
C PRO A 163 -5.44 1.50 4.07
N ILE A 164 -4.53 1.84 4.99
CA ILE A 164 -3.48 2.83 4.77
C ILE A 164 -2.58 2.36 3.62
N ARG A 165 -2.33 3.26 2.67
CA ARG A 165 -1.47 3.01 1.51
C ARG A 165 -0.03 3.44 1.83
N GLU A 166 0.75 2.52 2.41
CA GLU A 166 2.20 2.72 2.49
C GLU A 166 2.84 2.57 1.10
N GLU A 167 3.40 3.66 0.56
CA GLU A 167 4.11 3.63 -0.72
C GLU A 167 5.52 3.06 -0.55
N VAL A 168 5.61 1.72 -0.56
CA VAL A 168 6.91 1.02 -0.53
C VAL A 168 7.57 1.03 -1.92
N PRO A 169 8.91 1.23 -2.04
CA PRO A 169 9.58 1.42 -3.34
C PRO A 169 9.43 0.27 -4.35
N VAL A 170 9.16 -0.94 -3.87
CA VAL A 170 9.15 -2.18 -4.69
C VAL A 170 7.74 -2.55 -5.17
N THR A 171 6.69 -2.11 -4.47
CA THR A 171 5.30 -2.39 -4.85
C THR A 171 4.41 -1.19 -4.51
N SER A 172 3.90 -0.49 -5.51
CA SER A 172 2.74 0.38 -5.30
C SER A 172 1.53 -0.48 -4.93
N PRO A 173 0.94 -0.36 -3.72
CA PRO A 173 -0.27 -1.12 -3.40
C PRO A 173 -1.40 -0.78 -4.37
N LYS A 174 -2.43 -1.63 -4.47
CA LYS A 174 -3.65 -1.24 -5.17
C LYS A 174 -4.36 -0.14 -4.38
N THR A 175 -4.78 0.94 -5.05
CA THR A 175 -5.76 1.87 -4.48
C THR A 175 -7.02 1.08 -4.19
N ARG A 176 -7.60 1.29 -3.01
CA ARG A 176 -8.88 0.75 -2.56
C ARG A 176 -9.84 1.89 -2.36
N GLY A 177 -11.12 1.60 -2.52
CA GLY A 177 -12.19 2.54 -2.26
C GLY A 177 -13.52 1.87 -1.98
N LYS A 178 -14.52 2.70 -1.68
CA LYS A 178 -15.92 2.33 -1.55
C LYS A 178 -16.76 3.22 -2.45
N TRP A 179 -17.78 2.65 -3.06
CA TRP A 179 -18.94 3.38 -3.57
C TRP A 179 -20.12 3.10 -2.64
N ILE A 180 -20.98 4.10 -2.43
CA ILE A 180 -22.26 3.95 -1.74
C ILE A 180 -23.35 4.28 -2.75
N ASP A 181 -24.20 3.30 -3.05
CA ASP A 181 -25.31 3.46 -3.98
C ASP A 181 -26.48 4.26 -3.37
N GLU A 182 -27.52 4.52 -4.17
CA GLU A 182 -28.73 5.23 -3.73
C GLU A 182 -29.48 4.53 -2.59
N ASN A 183 -29.35 3.21 -2.47
CA ASN A 183 -29.96 2.40 -1.41
C ASN A 183 -29.11 2.38 -0.12
N GLY A 184 -27.86 2.85 -0.18
CA GLY A 184 -26.89 2.77 0.91
C GLY A 184 -26.06 1.49 0.95
N ASN A 185 -26.05 0.69 -0.11
CA ASN A 185 -25.17 -0.48 -0.24
C ASN A 185 -23.73 -0.02 -0.48
N GLU A 186 -22.77 -0.63 0.23
CA GLU A 186 -21.34 -0.40 0.00
C GLU A 186 -20.78 -1.39 -1.05
N GLU A 187 -20.27 -0.90 -2.19
CA GLU A 187 -19.50 -1.70 -3.15
C GLU A 187 -17.99 -1.41 -3.00
N ASP A 188 -17.16 -2.46 -3.02
CA ASP A 188 -15.70 -2.32 -3.00
C ASP A 188 -15.13 -1.91 -4.37
N LEU A 189 -14.28 -0.88 -4.37
CA LEU A 189 -13.55 -0.42 -5.55
C LEU A 189 -12.06 -0.74 -5.42
N ALA A 190 -11.41 -1.11 -6.53
CA ALA A 190 -9.98 -1.36 -6.56
C ALA A 190 -9.31 -0.96 -7.89
N SER A 191 -8.12 -0.37 -7.79
CA SER A 191 -7.29 -0.08 -8.97
C SER A 191 -6.67 -1.35 -9.55
N GLY A 192 -6.55 -1.43 -10.86
CA GLY A 192 -5.89 -2.51 -11.57
C GLY A 192 -6.51 -2.74 -12.94
N GLU A 193 -5.92 -3.67 -13.69
CA GLU A 193 -6.33 -4.05 -15.03
C GLU A 193 -7.49 -5.07 -14.95
N HIS A 194 -8.64 -4.60 -14.49
CA HIS A 194 -9.89 -5.34 -14.35
C HIS A 194 -11.07 -4.35 -14.26
N ASP A 195 -12.29 -4.87 -14.32
CA ASP A 195 -13.54 -4.10 -14.42
C ASP A 195 -13.53 -3.22 -15.68
N GLU A 196 -13.92 -1.95 -15.60
CA GLU A 196 -14.02 -1.00 -16.72
C GLU A 196 -12.65 -0.57 -17.31
N PHE A 197 -11.55 -1.25 -17.00
CA PHE A 197 -10.19 -0.92 -17.45
C PHE A 197 -10.05 -0.85 -18.97
N GLU A 198 -10.52 -1.89 -19.67
CA GLU A 198 -10.45 -2.00 -21.13
C GLU A 198 -11.32 -0.91 -21.78
N ASP A 199 -12.53 -0.70 -21.27
CA ASP A 199 -13.46 0.34 -21.74
C ASP A 199 -12.88 1.75 -21.59
N VAL A 200 -12.28 2.07 -20.44
CA VAL A 200 -11.59 3.36 -20.22
C VAL A 200 -10.43 3.53 -21.20
N ARG A 201 -9.62 2.48 -21.38
CA ARG A 201 -8.46 2.51 -22.29
C ARG A 201 -8.91 2.77 -23.72
N ASP A 202 -9.94 2.08 -24.18
CA ASP A 202 -10.39 2.14 -25.56
C ASP A 202 -11.21 3.41 -25.85
N PHE A 203 -11.99 3.91 -24.88
CA PHE A 203 -12.60 5.24 -24.94
C PHE A 203 -11.55 6.35 -25.06
N LEU A 204 -10.53 6.35 -24.19
CA LEU A 204 -9.47 7.37 -24.22
C LEU A 204 -8.61 7.25 -25.49
N ARG A 205 -8.36 6.03 -26.00
CA ARG A 205 -7.70 5.81 -27.30
C ARG A 205 -8.53 6.36 -28.46
N GLY A 206 -9.83 6.07 -28.50
CA GLY A 206 -10.76 6.58 -29.52
C GLY A 206 -10.91 8.10 -29.52
N LYS A 207 -10.65 8.76 -28.39
CA LYS A 207 -10.58 10.23 -28.27
C LYS A 207 -9.20 10.83 -28.57
N GLY A 208 -8.19 10.02 -28.90
CA GLY A 208 -6.80 10.51 -29.07
C GLY A 208 -6.16 11.02 -27.77
N LEU A 209 -6.70 10.63 -26.61
CA LEU A 209 -6.27 11.09 -25.28
C LEU A 209 -5.23 10.17 -24.61
N LEU A 210 -4.86 9.06 -25.26
CA LEU A 210 -3.68 8.27 -24.91
C LEU A 210 -2.59 8.50 -25.95
N PRO A 211 -1.30 8.55 -25.56
CA PRO A 211 -0.20 8.67 -26.51
C PRO A 211 -0.09 7.37 -27.33
N PRO A 212 0.32 7.43 -28.62
CA PRO A 212 0.52 6.25 -29.45
C PRO A 212 1.72 5.38 -29.02
N LYS A 213 2.59 5.91 -28.15
CA LYS A 213 3.73 5.22 -27.54
C LYS A 213 3.83 5.60 -26.05
N GLY A 214 4.09 4.61 -25.19
CA GLY A 214 4.25 4.77 -23.75
C GLY A 214 3.04 4.30 -22.93
N ASN A 215 3.30 3.77 -21.73
CA ASN A 215 2.26 3.21 -20.87
C ASN A 215 1.67 4.30 -19.96
N VAL A 216 0.39 4.61 -20.16
CA VAL A 216 -0.39 5.43 -19.22
C VAL A 216 -1.15 4.48 -18.30
N THR A 217 -0.83 4.46 -17.01
CA THR A 217 -1.47 3.57 -16.02
C THR A 217 -2.86 4.02 -15.62
N THR A 218 -3.22 5.28 -15.90
CA THR A 218 -4.46 5.93 -15.44
C THR A 218 -5.74 5.15 -15.73
N PRO A 219 -5.93 4.43 -16.87
CA PRO A 219 -7.10 3.58 -17.07
C PRO A 219 -7.35 2.54 -15.97
N SER A 220 -6.31 2.12 -15.24
CA SER A 220 -6.43 1.20 -14.10
C SER A 220 -6.88 1.86 -12.79
N HIS A 221 -6.94 3.20 -12.73
CA HIS A 221 -7.24 3.94 -11.52
C HIS A 221 -8.76 3.92 -11.20
N VAL A 222 -9.09 3.98 -9.92
CA VAL A 222 -10.47 3.80 -9.43
C VAL A 222 -11.41 4.87 -10.00
N GLU A 223 -10.97 6.12 -10.04
CA GLU A 223 -11.79 7.28 -10.39
C GLU A 223 -12.28 7.23 -11.83
N VAL A 224 -11.39 6.87 -12.77
CA VAL A 224 -11.74 6.82 -14.20
C VAL A 224 -12.52 5.57 -14.58
N LYS A 225 -12.24 4.42 -13.93
CA LYS A 225 -13.09 3.22 -14.06
C LYS A 225 -14.49 3.49 -13.54
N PHE A 226 -14.62 4.13 -12.38
CA PHE A 226 -15.91 4.49 -11.83
C PHE A 226 -16.65 5.53 -12.69
N ALA A 227 -15.96 6.52 -13.25
CA ALA A 227 -16.58 7.45 -14.21
C ALA A 227 -17.06 6.73 -15.50
N MET A 228 -16.38 5.67 -15.94
CA MET A 228 -16.84 4.84 -17.05
C MET A 228 -18.07 4.00 -16.65
N ARG A 229 -18.08 3.42 -15.45
CA ARG A 229 -19.25 2.76 -14.87
C ARG A 229 -20.46 3.70 -14.83
N MET A 230 -20.27 4.95 -14.43
CA MET A 230 -21.32 5.97 -14.46
C MET A 230 -21.88 6.15 -15.88
N ARG A 231 -21.01 6.29 -16.89
CA ARG A 231 -21.39 6.40 -18.30
C ARG A 231 -22.11 5.14 -18.82
N GLN A 232 -21.69 3.95 -18.43
CA GLN A 232 -22.28 2.68 -18.87
C GLN A 232 -23.63 2.38 -18.19
N ARG A 233 -23.76 2.69 -16.90
CA ARG A 233 -24.96 2.38 -16.08
C ARG A 233 -25.95 3.54 -15.97
N GLY A 234 -25.64 4.71 -16.55
CA GLY A 234 -26.50 5.90 -16.50
C GLY A 234 -26.51 6.62 -15.15
N LEU A 235 -25.50 6.40 -14.29
CA LEU A 235 -25.40 7.03 -12.98
C LEU A 235 -24.95 8.49 -13.12
N MET A 236 -25.63 9.41 -12.43
CA MET A 236 -25.43 10.86 -12.63
C MET A 236 -24.80 11.59 -11.45
N HIS A 237 -25.12 11.22 -10.20
CA HIS A 237 -24.78 12.03 -9.02
C HIS A 237 -24.15 11.17 -7.91
N GLU A 238 -22.96 10.66 -8.20
CA GLU A 238 -22.32 9.63 -7.39
C GLU A 238 -21.23 10.15 -6.44
N THR A 239 -20.98 9.39 -5.39
CA THR A 239 -19.88 9.64 -4.45
C THR A 239 -19.05 8.39 -4.21
N ILE A 240 -17.73 8.52 -4.36
CA ILE A 240 -16.76 7.46 -4.05
C ILE A 240 -15.77 7.94 -3.00
N ILE A 241 -15.27 6.99 -2.22
CA ILE A 241 -14.27 7.18 -1.18
C ILE A 241 -13.04 6.36 -1.56
N VAL A 242 -11.83 6.95 -1.55
CA VAL A 242 -10.59 6.28 -1.99
C VAL A 242 -9.43 6.50 -1.01
N ASN A 243 -8.48 5.56 -0.96
CA ASN A 243 -7.28 5.64 -0.12
C ASN A 243 -6.04 6.24 -0.81
N LYS A 244 -6.20 6.82 -2.01
CA LYS A 244 -5.17 7.58 -2.72
C LYS A 244 -5.82 8.81 -3.36
N LEU A 245 -5.11 9.94 -3.39
CA LEU A 245 -5.56 11.13 -4.10
C LEU A 245 -5.63 10.90 -5.63
N PRO A 246 -6.63 11.45 -6.32
CA PRO A 246 -6.70 11.44 -7.78
C PRO A 246 -5.44 12.06 -8.40
N CYS A 247 -4.79 11.35 -9.32
CA CYS A 247 -3.55 11.85 -9.91
C CYS A 247 -3.78 13.08 -10.80
N THR A 248 -2.87 14.05 -10.70
CA THR A 248 -2.89 15.33 -11.41
C THR A 248 -2.07 15.27 -12.71
N GLY A 249 -2.00 16.40 -13.44
CA GLY A 249 -1.14 16.54 -14.62
C GLY A 249 -1.72 16.03 -15.94
N LYS A 250 -0.89 16.01 -16.99
CA LYS A 250 -1.30 15.81 -18.40
C LYS A 250 -2.05 14.50 -18.65
N TRP A 251 -1.75 13.45 -17.90
CA TRP A 251 -2.37 12.12 -18.02
C TRP A 251 -3.13 11.72 -16.74
N GLY A 252 -3.42 12.68 -15.87
CA GLY A 252 -4.05 12.45 -14.56
C GLY A 252 -5.54 12.18 -14.63
N CYS A 253 -6.08 11.56 -13.58
CA CYS A 253 -7.52 11.34 -13.39
C CYS A 253 -8.29 12.65 -13.49
N GLU A 254 -7.79 13.74 -12.89
CA GLU A 254 -8.46 15.05 -12.91
C GLU A 254 -8.73 15.60 -14.31
N ARG A 255 -7.89 15.22 -15.28
CA ARG A 255 -8.07 15.57 -16.69
C ARG A 255 -9.04 14.62 -17.37
N PHE A 256 -8.85 13.31 -17.20
CA PHE A 256 -9.64 12.29 -17.90
C PHE A 256 -11.10 12.22 -17.43
N LEU A 257 -11.39 12.47 -16.15
CA LEU A 257 -12.74 12.54 -15.62
C LEU A 257 -13.65 13.50 -16.42
N ARG A 258 -13.12 14.63 -16.89
CA ARG A 258 -13.85 15.63 -17.70
C ARG A 258 -14.31 15.12 -19.06
N TYR A 259 -13.70 14.04 -19.56
CA TYR A 259 -14.06 13.42 -20.85
C TYR A 259 -14.87 12.14 -20.65
N ILE A 260 -14.59 11.39 -19.57
CA ILE A 260 -15.21 10.08 -19.30
C ILE A 260 -16.58 10.23 -18.65
N LEU A 261 -16.77 11.16 -17.71
CA LEU A 261 -18.07 11.33 -17.03
C LEU A 261 -19.20 11.60 -18.05
N PRO A 262 -20.44 11.15 -17.78
CA PRO A 262 -21.60 11.53 -18.58
C PRO A 262 -21.79 13.06 -18.61
N PRO A 263 -22.31 13.65 -19.70
CA PRO A 263 -22.77 15.04 -19.69
C PRO A 263 -23.83 15.26 -18.60
N GLY A 264 -23.73 16.36 -17.87
CA GLY A 264 -24.60 16.68 -16.72
C GLY A 264 -24.25 15.96 -15.42
N ALA A 265 -23.35 14.97 -15.43
CA ALA A 265 -23.02 14.19 -14.25
C ALA A 265 -22.03 14.89 -13.31
N THR A 266 -22.08 14.47 -12.05
CA THR A 266 -21.21 14.90 -10.95
C THR A 266 -20.66 13.68 -10.21
N LEU A 267 -19.33 13.61 -10.04
CA LEU A 267 -18.66 12.60 -9.23
C LEU A 267 -17.94 13.28 -8.06
N THR A 268 -18.36 13.01 -6.83
CA THR A 268 -17.64 13.45 -5.63
C THR A 268 -16.66 12.39 -5.18
N VAL A 269 -15.41 12.79 -4.92
CA VAL A 269 -14.33 11.90 -4.47
C VAL A 269 -13.84 12.36 -3.10
N PHE A 270 -13.97 11.49 -2.10
CA PHE A 270 -13.33 11.62 -0.80
C PHE A 270 -11.99 10.89 -0.79
N GLY A 271 -10.95 11.50 -0.23
CA GLY A 271 -9.58 10.99 -0.20
C GLY A 271 -8.90 11.19 1.16
N PRO A 272 -7.63 10.77 1.29
CA PRO A 272 -6.82 11.04 2.49
C PRO A 272 -6.65 12.54 2.77
N ASP A 273 -6.19 12.86 3.98
CA ASP A 273 -5.81 14.21 4.42
C ASP A 273 -6.93 15.25 4.32
N GLY A 274 -8.19 14.81 4.49
CA GLY A 274 -9.37 15.67 4.38
C GLY A 274 -9.74 16.03 2.94
N PHE A 275 -9.15 15.38 1.93
CA PHE A 275 -9.48 15.64 0.54
C PHE A 275 -10.95 15.33 0.24
N LYS A 276 -11.65 16.31 -0.32
CA LYS A 276 -12.95 16.18 -0.97
C LYS A 276 -12.94 17.01 -2.23
N ARG A 277 -13.29 16.42 -3.38
CA ARG A 277 -13.45 17.15 -4.64
C ARG A 277 -14.60 16.60 -5.48
N THR A 278 -15.45 17.50 -5.97
CA THR A 278 -16.50 17.15 -6.94
C THR A 278 -16.03 17.51 -8.34
N TYR A 279 -16.06 16.53 -9.24
CA TYR A 279 -15.81 16.69 -10.67
C TYR A 279 -17.16 16.74 -11.39
N THR A 280 -17.34 17.71 -12.29
CA THR A 280 -18.58 17.92 -13.02
C THR A 280 -18.30 18.02 -14.52
N VAL A 281 -19.28 17.61 -15.33
CA VAL A 281 -19.29 17.88 -16.78
C VAL A 281 -20.60 18.58 -17.12
N PRO A 282 -20.58 19.79 -17.71
CA PRO A 282 -21.81 20.51 -18.05
C PRO A 282 -22.65 19.74 -19.08
N ASP A 283 -23.97 19.79 -18.93
CA ASP A 283 -24.91 19.27 -19.92
C ASP A 283 -25.09 20.30 -21.04
N LEU A 284 -24.26 20.19 -22.08
CA LEU A 284 -24.28 21.12 -23.22
C LEU A 284 -25.62 21.11 -23.99
N ASN A 285 -26.44 20.07 -23.82
CA ASN A 285 -27.76 19.97 -24.46
C ASN A 285 -28.86 20.73 -23.68
N LYS A 286 -28.59 21.20 -22.45
CA LYS A 286 -29.53 22.02 -21.66
C LYS A 286 -29.32 23.53 -21.81
N THR A 287 -28.29 23.94 -22.52
CA THR A 287 -27.97 25.37 -22.74
C THR A 287 -28.80 26.04 -23.86
N GLU A 288 -29.73 25.32 -24.49
CA GLU A 288 -30.59 25.83 -25.58
C GLU A 288 -32.09 25.82 -25.20
N GLN A 289 -32.47 26.50 -24.12
CA GLN A 289 -33.84 27.02 -23.95
C GLN A 289 -33.78 28.48 -23.46
N PRO A 290 -34.44 29.43 -24.16
CA PRO A 290 -34.38 30.86 -23.87
C PRO A 290 -35.24 31.31 -22.69
#